data_AF-A4JVM6-F1
#
_entry.id   AF-A4JVM6-F1
#
_cell.length_a   1.000
_cell.length_b   1.000
_cell.length_c   1.000
_cell.angle_alpha   90.00
_cell.angle_beta   90.00
_cell.angle_gamma   90.00
#
_symmetry.space_group_name_H-M   'P 1'
#
loop_
_entity.id
_entity.type
_entity.pdbx_description
1 polymer ?
#
loop_
_entity_poly.entity_id
_entity_poly.type
_entity_poly.pdbx_seq_one_letter_code
_entity_poly.pdbx_strand_id
1 'polypeptide(L)'
;MALKNEEMLIRARPDSTAATCRICRMTFVTDDVDDVRAHGDEHKKLAKGAMPRVIREMLKGFGYAIAHNDGGLERLKDRYTAEDGTLAVAYSWWSRALMHGVPTADFDDYMAAHIHYADALAGRTGVPIEEAGRAIKRWERYAG
;
A
#
# COMPACT_ATOMS: atom_id res chain seq x y z
N MET A 1 -10.18 21.36 -2.49
CA MET A 1 -10.54 20.41 -3.57
C MET A 1 -9.81 19.11 -3.27
N ALA A 2 -10.38 18.29 -2.38
CA ALA A 2 -9.79 17.03 -1.94
C ALA A 2 -10.02 16.00 -3.05
N LEU A 3 -8.96 15.38 -3.56
CA LEU A 3 -9.09 14.28 -4.50
C LEU A 3 -9.92 13.17 -3.85
N LYS A 4 -10.81 12.60 -4.64
CA LYS A 4 -11.61 11.42 -4.35
C LYS A 4 -10.67 10.26 -4.01
N ASN A 5 -10.37 10.06 -2.72
CA ASN A 5 -9.38 9.08 -2.26
C ASN A 5 -9.67 7.65 -2.73
N GLU A 6 -10.93 7.29 -3.02
CA GLU A 6 -11.30 5.95 -3.51
C GLU A 6 -10.86 5.68 -4.96
N GLU A 7 -10.91 6.67 -5.87
CA GLU A 7 -10.53 6.48 -7.29
C GLU A 7 -9.03 6.20 -7.46
N MET A 8 -8.18 6.71 -6.57
CA MET A 8 -6.72 6.47 -6.60
C MET A 8 -6.31 5.10 -6.02
N LEU A 9 -7.18 4.50 -5.21
CA LEU A 9 -6.89 3.30 -4.44
C LEU A 9 -7.47 2.03 -5.08
N ILE A 10 -8.25 2.17 -6.14
CA ILE A 10 -9.00 1.07 -6.73
C ILE A 10 -8.65 0.94 -8.22
N ARG A 11 -8.33 -0.28 -8.65
CA ARG A 11 -8.34 -0.61 -10.08
C ARG A 11 -9.72 -1.09 -10.48
N ALA A 12 -10.51 -0.21 -11.06
CA ALA A 12 -11.75 -0.58 -11.71
C ALA A 12 -11.45 -1.28 -13.04
N ARG A 13 -12.24 -2.30 -13.38
CA ARG A 13 -12.32 -2.80 -14.75
C ARG A 13 -13.31 -1.92 -15.53
N PRO A 14 -12.98 -1.46 -16.76
CA PRO A 14 -13.80 -0.47 -17.47
C PRO A 14 -15.28 -0.87 -17.63
N ASP A 15 -15.56 -2.18 -17.68
CA ASP A 15 -16.89 -2.74 -17.91
C ASP A 15 -17.36 -3.66 -16.77
N SER A 16 -16.87 -3.48 -15.54
CA SER A 16 -17.24 -4.33 -14.41
C SER A 16 -17.22 -3.57 -13.08
N THR A 17 -18.17 -3.92 -12.21
CA THR A 17 -18.22 -3.44 -10.82
C THR A 17 -17.15 -4.09 -9.94
N ALA A 18 -16.39 -5.06 -10.47
CA ALA A 18 -15.25 -5.67 -9.79
C ALA A 18 -14.04 -4.74 -9.81
N ALA A 19 -13.42 -4.60 -8.65
CA ALA A 19 -12.33 -3.67 -8.46
C ALA A 19 -11.27 -4.25 -7.51
N THR A 20 -9.99 -3.94 -7.73
CA THR A 20 -8.90 -4.38 -6.86
C THR A 20 -8.34 -3.22 -6.06
N CYS A 21 -8.38 -3.33 -4.73
CA CYS A 21 -7.78 -2.33 -3.85
C CYS A 21 -6.25 -2.40 -3.89
N ARG A 22 -5.62 -1.24 -4.02
CA ARG A 22 -4.16 -1.08 -4.05
C ARG A 22 -3.51 -1.19 -2.66
N ILE A 23 -4.28 -1.00 -1.59
CA ILE A 23 -3.82 -1.12 -0.19
C ILE A 23 -3.86 -2.58 0.26
N CYS A 24 -5.05 -3.20 0.26
CA CYS A 24 -5.22 -4.54 0.82
C CYS A 24 -5.07 -5.68 -0.22
N ARG A 25 -5.02 -5.36 -1.52
CA ARG A 25 -4.98 -6.31 -2.65
C ARG A 25 -6.19 -7.23 -2.78
N MET A 26 -7.25 -6.96 -2.03
CA MET A 26 -8.53 -7.64 -2.20
C MET A 26 -9.18 -7.16 -3.50
N THR A 27 -9.68 -8.11 -4.29
CA THR A 27 -10.64 -7.84 -5.36
C THR A 27 -12.03 -8.02 -4.79
N PHE A 28 -12.89 -7.04 -5.02
CA PHE A 28 -14.25 -7.00 -4.49
C PHE A 28 -15.19 -6.35 -5.50
N VAL A 29 -16.48 -6.63 -5.38
CA VAL A 29 -17.55 -6.05 -6.19
C VAL A 29 -18.08 -4.80 -5.47
N THR A 30 -17.98 -3.65 -6.14
CA THR A 30 -18.21 -2.32 -5.54
C THR A 30 -19.66 -2.03 -5.19
N ASP A 31 -20.61 -2.71 -5.84
CA ASP A 31 -22.06 -2.61 -5.57
C ASP A 31 -22.61 -3.77 -4.73
N ASP A 32 -21.77 -4.73 -4.34
CA ASP A 32 -22.12 -5.81 -3.41
C ASP A 32 -21.75 -5.39 -1.97
N VAL A 33 -22.77 -5.32 -1.12
CA VAL A 33 -22.65 -4.83 0.26
C VAL A 33 -21.76 -5.74 1.13
N ASP A 34 -21.80 -7.06 0.92
CA ASP A 34 -20.99 -8.00 1.70
C ASP A 34 -19.52 -7.91 1.30
N ASP A 35 -19.24 -7.73 0.01
CA ASP A 35 -17.89 -7.52 -0.53
C ASP A 35 -17.28 -6.19 -0.04
N VAL A 36 -18.06 -5.10 -0.08
CA VAL A 36 -17.64 -3.80 0.47
C VAL A 36 -17.39 -3.87 1.97
N ARG A 37 -18.24 -4.59 2.72
CA ARG A 37 -18.03 -4.81 4.17
C ARG A 37 -16.75 -5.60 4.41
N ALA A 38 -16.53 -6.69 3.68
CA ALA A 38 -15.34 -7.52 3.81
C ALA A 38 -14.06 -6.74 3.48
N HIS A 39 -14.08 -5.89 2.45
CA HIS A 39 -13.00 -4.96 2.13
C HIS A 39 -12.69 -4.00 3.30
N GLY A 40 -13.72 -3.36 3.86
CA GLY A 40 -13.56 -2.47 5.02
C GLY A 40 -13.05 -3.19 6.27
N ASP A 41 -13.50 -4.42 6.52
CA ASP A 41 -13.02 -5.23 7.65
C ASP A 41 -11.56 -5.65 7.49
N GLU A 42 -11.09 -5.85 6.26
CA GLU A 42 -9.67 -6.06 6.01
C GLU A 42 -8.86 -4.80 6.31
N HIS A 43 -9.33 -3.62 5.88
CA HIS A 43 -8.67 -2.34 6.20
C HIS A 43 -8.56 -2.09 7.70
N LYS A 44 -9.58 -2.45 8.49
CA LYS A 44 -9.53 -2.36 9.97
C LYS A 44 -8.42 -3.22 10.59
N LYS A 45 -8.11 -4.38 10.01
CA LYS A 45 -6.99 -5.22 10.48
C LYS A 45 -5.65 -4.58 10.10
N LEU A 46 -5.53 -4.11 8.85
CA LEU A 46 -4.32 -3.51 8.30
C LEU A 46 -3.95 -2.20 9.01
N ALA A 47 -4.95 -1.39 9.36
CA ALA A 47 -4.79 -0.19 10.18
C ALA A 47 -4.20 -0.47 11.57
N LYS A 48 -4.28 -1.72 12.07
CA LYS A 48 -3.70 -2.11 13.37
C LYS A 48 -2.31 -2.75 13.25
N GLY A 49 -1.68 -2.63 12.08
CA GLY A 49 -0.33 -3.15 11.82
C GLY A 49 -0.29 -4.53 11.16
N ALA A 50 -1.45 -5.10 10.80
CA ALA A 50 -1.44 -6.26 9.90
C ALA A 50 -0.93 -5.85 8.51
N MET A 51 -0.45 -6.84 7.75
CA MET A 51 0.02 -6.65 6.38
C MET A 51 -0.67 -7.62 5.42
N PRO A 52 -0.94 -7.21 4.16
CA PRO A 52 -1.46 -8.11 3.14
C PRO A 52 -0.53 -9.30 2.96
N ARG A 53 -1.11 -10.46 2.62
CA ARG A 53 -0.34 -11.71 2.46
C ARG A 53 0.84 -11.53 1.50
N VAL A 54 0.65 -10.82 0.39
CA VAL A 54 1.73 -10.59 -0.60
C VAL A 54 2.93 -9.88 0.02
N ILE A 55 2.71 -8.90 0.90
CA ILE A 55 3.79 -8.15 1.56
C ILE A 55 4.50 -9.02 2.59
N ARG A 56 3.75 -9.79 3.39
CA ARG A 56 4.35 -10.74 4.34
C ARG A 56 5.23 -11.78 3.65
N GLU A 57 4.75 -12.33 2.53
CA GLU A 57 5.50 -13.31 1.74
C GLU A 57 6.72 -12.67 1.05
N MET A 58 6.59 -11.41 0.61
CA MET A 58 7.71 -10.66 0.06
C MET A 58 8.81 -10.48 1.11
N LEU A 59 8.48 -9.90 2.27
CA LEU A 59 9.44 -9.71 3.37
C LEU A 59 10.10 -11.03 3.79
N LYS A 60 9.32 -12.11 3.92
CA LYS A 60 9.84 -13.45 4.23
C LYS A 60 10.82 -13.94 3.15
N GLY A 61 10.46 -13.79 1.87
CA GLY A 61 11.30 -14.22 0.75
C GLY A 61 12.64 -13.48 0.71
N PHE A 62 12.60 -12.15 0.87
CA PHE A 62 13.79 -11.30 0.95
C PHE A 62 14.66 -11.66 2.15
N GLY A 63 14.07 -11.75 3.35
CA GLY A 63 14.78 -12.12 4.57
C GLY A 63 15.45 -13.48 4.48
N TYR A 64 14.76 -14.49 3.93
CA TYR A 64 15.32 -15.81 3.72
C TYR A 64 16.49 -15.80 2.73
N ALA A 65 16.37 -15.06 1.61
CA ALA A 65 17.43 -14.96 0.61
C ALA A 65 18.71 -14.39 1.21
N ILE A 66 18.59 -13.35 2.05
CA ILE A 66 19.72 -12.73 2.76
C ILE A 66 20.29 -13.69 3.82
N ALA A 67 19.43 -14.30 4.65
CA ALA A 67 19.86 -15.13 5.78
C ALA A 67 20.57 -16.42 5.33
N HIS A 68 20.19 -16.99 4.18
CA HIS A 68 20.69 -18.28 3.71
C HIS A 68 21.63 -18.19 2.51
N ASN A 69 21.97 -16.98 2.06
CA ASN A 69 22.75 -16.74 0.83
C ASN A 69 22.20 -17.53 -0.39
N ASP A 70 20.87 -17.66 -0.42
CA ASP A 70 20.14 -18.60 -1.28
C ASP A 70 19.73 -17.92 -2.59
N GLY A 71 20.70 -17.67 -3.47
CA GLY A 71 20.48 -17.12 -4.82
C GLY A 71 20.11 -15.63 -4.88
N GLY A 72 20.10 -14.92 -3.75
CA GLY A 72 19.90 -13.47 -3.68
C GLY A 72 18.51 -13.00 -4.15
N LEU A 73 18.43 -11.72 -4.54
CA LEU A 73 17.18 -11.09 -4.97
C LEU A 73 16.68 -11.56 -6.33
N GLU A 74 17.56 -12.17 -7.14
CA GLU A 74 17.26 -12.60 -8.51
C GLU A 74 16.12 -13.61 -8.58
N ARG A 75 16.00 -14.52 -7.61
CA ARG A 75 14.89 -15.50 -7.58
C ARG A 75 13.52 -14.87 -7.29
N LEU A 76 13.49 -13.64 -6.79
CA LEU A 76 12.26 -12.95 -6.39
C LEU A 76 11.76 -11.98 -7.46
N LYS A 77 12.60 -11.67 -8.48
CA LYS A 77 12.32 -10.62 -9.47
C LYS A 77 11.06 -10.87 -10.29
N ASP A 78 10.77 -12.14 -10.60
CA ASP A 78 9.60 -12.52 -11.40
C ASP A 78 8.37 -12.84 -10.53
N ARG A 79 8.54 -12.87 -9.20
CA ARG A 79 7.49 -13.24 -8.25
C ARG A 79 6.66 -12.05 -7.76
N TYR A 80 7.23 -10.85 -7.79
CA TYR A 80 6.60 -9.64 -7.27
C TYR A 80 6.61 -8.53 -8.31
N THR A 81 5.56 -7.74 -8.32
CA THR A 81 5.45 -6.58 -9.21
C THR A 81 6.11 -5.35 -8.58
N ALA A 82 6.44 -4.35 -9.40
CA ALA A 82 6.91 -3.05 -8.91
C ALA A 82 5.94 -2.42 -7.90
N GLU A 83 4.65 -2.70 -8.04
CA GLU A 83 3.63 -2.22 -7.13
C GLU A 83 3.63 -2.93 -5.79
N ASP A 84 3.99 -4.22 -5.76
CA ASP A 84 4.17 -4.95 -4.50
C ASP A 84 5.34 -4.34 -3.72
N GLY A 85 6.42 -3.97 -4.41
CA GLY A 85 7.52 -3.21 -3.83
C GLY A 85 7.07 -1.86 -3.27
N THR A 86 6.24 -1.13 -4.02
CA THR A 86 5.66 0.17 -3.60
C THR A 86 4.82 0.03 -2.35
N LEU A 87 3.96 -0.98 -2.36
CA LEU A 87 3.07 -1.28 -1.24
C LEU A 87 3.89 -1.69 -0.01
N ALA A 88 4.97 -2.48 -0.17
CA ALA A 88 5.86 -2.84 0.92
C ALA A 88 6.54 -1.62 1.54
N VAL A 89 6.99 -0.66 0.73
CA VAL A 89 7.55 0.61 1.22
C VAL A 89 6.50 1.39 2.02
N ALA A 90 5.28 1.52 1.49
CA ALA A 90 4.19 2.19 2.19
C ALA A 90 3.85 1.52 3.54
N TYR A 91 3.78 0.19 3.58
CA TYR A 91 3.55 -0.56 4.83
C TYR A 91 4.72 -0.47 5.82
N SER A 92 5.95 -0.38 5.34
CA SER A 92 7.11 -0.13 6.20
C SER A 92 7.00 1.24 6.89
N TRP A 93 6.65 2.28 6.12
CA TRP A 93 6.39 3.60 6.69
C TRP A 93 5.21 3.60 7.65
N TRP A 94 4.11 2.91 7.32
CA TRP A 94 2.95 2.78 8.21
C TRP A 94 3.31 2.12 9.53
N SER A 95 4.08 1.02 9.48
CA SER A 95 4.51 0.30 10.69
C SER A 95 5.29 1.21 11.64
N ARG A 96 6.17 2.05 11.09
CA ARG A 96 6.89 3.08 11.86
C ARG A 96 5.94 4.15 12.39
N ALA A 97 5.07 4.70 11.57
CA ALA A 97 4.12 5.72 12.00
C ALA A 97 3.20 5.24 13.13
N LEU A 98 2.78 3.96 13.08
CA LEU A 98 2.04 3.29 14.16
C LEU A 98 2.83 3.28 15.47
N MET A 99 4.12 2.96 15.43
CA MET A 99 4.98 3.03 16.61
C MET A 99 5.08 4.45 17.19
N HIS A 100 4.95 5.48 16.34
CA HIS A 100 4.95 6.88 16.74
C HIS A 100 3.54 7.45 17.02
N GLY A 101 2.52 6.60 17.11
CA GLY A 101 1.18 6.99 17.57
C GLY A 101 0.31 7.68 16.53
N VAL A 102 0.51 7.40 15.23
CA VAL A 102 -0.47 7.79 14.22
C VAL A 102 -1.85 7.17 14.52
N PRO A 103 -2.95 7.92 14.45
CA PRO A 103 -4.29 7.36 14.62
C PRO A 103 -4.60 6.30 13.57
N THR A 104 -5.18 5.17 13.97
CA THR A 104 -5.57 4.11 13.01
C THR A 104 -6.69 4.55 12.07
N ALA A 105 -7.49 5.55 12.46
CA ALA A 105 -8.49 6.18 11.60
C ALA A 105 -7.87 6.90 10.38
N ASP A 106 -6.60 7.27 10.46
CA ASP A 106 -5.87 7.95 9.39
C ASP A 106 -5.24 6.97 8.38
N PHE A 107 -5.43 5.66 8.56
CA PHE A 107 -4.75 4.61 7.79
C PHE A 107 -4.90 4.75 6.27
N ASP A 108 -6.12 4.85 5.76
CA ASP A 108 -6.35 4.88 4.31
C ASP A 108 -5.77 6.14 3.67
N ASP A 109 -5.96 7.28 4.34
CA ASP A 109 -5.42 8.59 3.99
C ASP A 109 -3.89 8.61 4.00
N TYR A 110 -3.29 7.94 4.99
CA TYR A 110 -1.84 7.75 5.08
C TYR A 110 -1.34 6.90 3.93
N MET A 111 -1.94 5.73 3.72
CA MET A 111 -1.53 4.77 2.70
C MET A 111 -1.67 5.36 1.29
N ALA A 112 -2.77 6.05 1.00
CA ALA A 112 -2.97 6.72 -0.29
C ALA A 112 -1.86 7.72 -0.61
N ALA A 113 -1.54 8.61 0.35
CA ALA A 113 -0.49 9.61 0.18
C ALA A 113 0.89 8.97 -0.03
N HIS A 114 1.21 7.94 0.76
CA HIS A 114 2.52 7.29 0.69
C HIS A 114 2.69 6.38 -0.53
N ILE A 115 1.64 5.68 -0.95
CA ILE A 115 1.66 4.91 -2.21
C ILE A 115 1.87 5.87 -3.39
N HIS A 116 1.14 6.98 -3.43
CA HIS A 116 1.29 7.98 -4.49
C HIS A 116 2.70 8.57 -4.52
N TYR A 117 3.25 8.90 -3.35
CA TYR A 117 4.62 9.39 -3.22
C TYR A 117 5.65 8.35 -3.68
N ALA A 118 5.50 7.09 -3.27
CA ALA A 118 6.38 6.01 -3.70
C ALA A 118 6.28 5.73 -5.21
N ASP A 119 5.10 5.89 -5.81
CA ASP A 119 4.92 5.84 -7.27
C ASP A 119 5.64 6.99 -7.98
N ALA A 120 5.57 8.21 -7.44
CA ALA A 120 6.29 9.35 -7.98
C ALA A 120 7.82 9.18 -7.89
N LEU A 121 8.33 8.71 -6.74
CA LEU A 121 9.76 8.39 -6.55
C LEU A 121 10.28 7.36 -7.57
N ALA A 122 9.43 6.42 -7.96
CA ALA A 122 9.77 5.41 -8.93
C ALA A 122 9.47 5.82 -10.39
N GLY A 123 9.08 7.09 -10.62
CA GLY A 123 8.82 7.64 -11.95
C GLY A 123 7.54 7.13 -12.62
N ARG A 124 6.57 6.59 -11.87
CA ARG A 124 5.37 5.94 -12.43
C ARG A 124 4.15 6.85 -12.61
N THR A 125 4.13 8.04 -12.02
CA THR A 125 2.96 8.93 -12.06
C THR A 125 3.08 10.08 -13.05
N GLY A 126 4.29 10.38 -13.54
CA GLY A 126 4.57 11.62 -14.29
C GLY A 126 4.42 12.91 -13.45
N VAL A 127 4.11 12.79 -12.16
CA VAL A 127 3.96 13.91 -11.22
C VAL A 127 5.33 14.23 -10.59
N PRO A 128 5.71 15.52 -10.47
CA PRO A 128 6.94 15.91 -9.78
C PRO A 128 6.99 15.40 -8.34
N ILE A 129 8.16 14.95 -7.89
CA ILE A 129 8.34 14.38 -6.54
C ILE A 129 8.00 15.42 -5.47
N GLU A 130 8.31 16.70 -5.70
CA GLU A 130 7.99 17.82 -4.82
C GLU A 130 6.49 17.97 -4.63
N GLU A 131 5.71 17.72 -5.68
CA GLU A 131 4.25 17.77 -5.64
C GLU A 131 3.68 16.59 -4.86
N ALA A 132 4.13 15.37 -5.16
CA ALA A 132 3.71 14.19 -4.42
C ALA A 132 4.13 14.28 -2.93
N GLY A 133 5.28 14.89 -2.65
CA GLY A 133 5.83 15.13 -1.31
C GLY A 133 4.95 16.02 -0.43
N ARG A 134 4.17 16.94 -1.02
CA ARG A 134 3.25 17.79 -0.25
C ARG A 134 2.18 16.98 0.48
N ALA A 135 1.72 15.87 -0.09
CA ALA A 135 0.68 15.05 0.50
C ALA A 135 1.16 14.27 1.74
N ILE A 136 2.46 13.96 1.82
CA ILE A 136 3.04 13.24 2.96
C ILE A 136 3.51 14.15 4.08
N LYS A 137 3.65 15.46 3.84
CA LYS A 137 4.19 16.43 4.81
C LYS A 137 3.49 16.40 6.18
N ARG A 138 2.16 16.26 6.21
CA ARG A 138 1.39 16.18 7.47
C ARG A 138 1.76 14.97 8.34
N TRP A 139 2.35 13.94 7.74
CA TRP A 139 2.73 12.70 8.39
C TRP A 139 4.18 12.67 8.87
N GLU A 140 5.00 13.68 8.52
CA GLU A 140 6.42 13.76 8.92
C GLU A 140 6.61 13.70 10.44
N ARG A 141 5.63 14.19 11.22
CA ARG A 141 5.63 14.09 12.68
C ARG A 141 5.64 12.66 13.23
N TYR A 142 5.32 11.67 12.40
CA TYR A 142 5.33 10.24 12.74
C TYR A 142 6.49 9.48 12.06
N ALA A 143 7.41 10.18 11.39
CA ALA A 143 8.48 9.56 10.62
C ALA A 143 9.64 9.00 11.48
N GLY A 144 9.67 9.30 12.78
CA GLY A 144 10.74 8.88 13.69
C GLY A 144 11.97 9.78 13.59
#